data_AF-A0A656HIH6-F1
#
_entry.id   AF-A0A656HIH6-F1
#
_cell.length_a   1.000
_cell.length_b   1.000
_cell.length_c   1.000
_cell.angle_alpha   90.00
_cell.angle_beta   90.00
_cell.angle_gamma   90.00
#
_symmetry.space_group_name_H-M   'P 1'
#
loop_
_entity.id
_entity.type
_entity.pdbx_description
1 polymer ?
#
loop_
_entity_poly.entity_id
_entity_poly.type
_entity_poly.pdbx_seq_one_letter_code
_entity_poly.pdbx_strand_id
1 'polypeptide(L)' 'MAFLASIGVLLVLFGLTVLVIGSVRHFFPFVEDYIPQEFKKPLSIQFSAYYLLAGLLLILIQPT' A
#
# COMPACT_ATOMS: atom_id res chain seq x y z
N MET A 1 -9.95 -16.74 11.49
CA MET A 1 -10.54 -15.50 12.05
C MET A 1 -9.46 -14.47 12.30
N ALA A 2 -8.68 -14.54 13.38
CA ALA A 2 -7.57 -13.59 13.64
C ALA A 2 -6.54 -13.48 12.48
N PHE A 3 -6.29 -14.57 11.75
CA PHE A 3 -5.33 -14.56 10.64
C PHE A 3 -5.73 -13.60 9.49
N LEU A 4 -7.00 -13.58 9.09
CA LEU A 4 -7.47 -12.69 8.02
C LEU A 4 -7.46 -11.23 8.46
N ALA A 5 -7.81 -10.97 9.73
CA ALA A 5 -7.67 -9.65 10.33
C ALA A 5 -6.20 -9.18 10.33
N SER A 6 -5.26 -10.05 10.72
CA SER A 6 -3.82 -9.75 10.68
C SER A 6 -3.32 -9.45 9.27
N ILE A 7 -3.76 -10.21 8.26
CA ILE A 7 -3.45 -9.91 6.85
C ILE A 7 -4.02 -8.54 6.45
N GLY A 8 -5.27 -8.25 6.84
CA GLY A 8 -5.89 -6.95 6.58
C GLY A 8 -5.09 -5.79 7.18
N VAL A 9 -4.65 -5.93 8.43
CA VAL A 9 -3.79 -4.92 9.09
C VAL A 9 -2.45 -4.76 8.37
N LEU A 10 -1.80 -5.85 7.97
CA LEU A 10 -0.56 -5.78 7.20
C LEU A 10 -0.75 -5.06 5.87
N LEU A 11 -1.85 -5.32 5.16
CA LEU A 11 -2.19 -4.63 3.91
C LEU A 11 -2.42 -3.14 4.11
N VAL A 12 -3.07 -2.74 5.22
CA VAL A 12 -3.23 -1.32 5.56
C VAL A 12 -1.87 -0.67 5.82
N LEU A 13 -1.01 -1.29 6.62
CA LEU A 13 0.34 -0.77 6.88
C LEU A 13 1.18 -0.67 5.60
N PHE A 14 1.08 -1.68 4.73
CA PHE A 14 1.75 -1.66 3.44
C PHE A 14 1.21 -0.54 2.54
N GLY A 15 -0.12 -0.38 2.48
CA GLY A 15 -0.77 0.70 1.75
C GLY A 15 -0.33 2.09 2.23
N LEU A 16 -0.24 2.33 3.54
CA LEU A 16 0.28 3.57 4.11
C LEU A 16 1.74 3.81 3.72
N THR A 17 2.56 2.76 3.76
CA THR A 17 3.98 2.84 3.36
C THR A 17 4.13 3.21 1.89
N VAL A 18 3.37 2.54 1.02
CA VAL A 18 3.34 2.81 -0.42
C VAL A 18 2.82 4.22 -0.69
N LEU A 19 1.84 4.70 0.06
CA LEU A 19 1.33 6.07 -0.06
C LEU A 19 2.44 7.09 0.24
N VAL A 20 3.17 6.92 1.34
CA VAL A 20 4.29 7.79 1.70
C VAL A 20 5.35 7.78 0.60
N ILE A 21 5.75 6.61 0.10
CA ILE A 21 6.74 6.48 -0.97
C ILE A 21 6.21 7.15 -2.26
N GLY A 22 4.96 6.89 -2.63
CA GLY A 22 4.32 7.49 -3.80
C GLY A 22 4.24 9.02 -3.70
N SER A 23 3.95 9.56 -2.51
CA SER A 23 3.99 11.01 -2.25
C SER A 23 5.40 11.57 -2.40
N VAL A 24 6.42 10.90 -1.84
CA VAL A 24 7.83 11.31 -2.01
C VAL A 24 8.19 11.35 -3.50
N ARG A 25 7.83 10.32 -4.27
CA ARG A 25 8.06 10.29 -5.73
C ARG A 25 7.35 11.41 -6.48
N HIS A 26 6.16 11.82 -6.03
CA HIS A 26 5.40 12.90 -6.63
C HIS A 26 6.04 14.28 -6.36
N PHE A 27 6.47 14.54 -5.14
CA PHE A 27 7.06 15.83 -4.75
C PHE A 27 8.55 15.94 -5.07
N PHE A 28 9.27 14.82 -5.15
CA PHE A 28 10.71 14.75 -5.41
C PHE A 28 11.00 13.84 -6.61
N PRO A 29 10.80 14.31 -7.86
CA PRO A 29 10.91 13.48 -9.07
C PRO A 29 12.29 12.86 -9.29
N PHE A 30 13.35 13.47 -8.75
CA PHE A 30 14.72 12.92 -8.85
C PHE A 30 14.89 11.58 -8.12
N VAL A 31 14.00 11.24 -7.18
CA VAL A 31 14.02 9.94 -6.50
C VAL A 31 13.66 8.79 -7.45
N GLU A 32 12.96 9.09 -8.55
CA GLU A 32 12.47 8.11 -9.53
C GLU A 32 13.61 7.34 -10.24
N ASP A 33 14.79 7.94 -10.35
CA ASP A 33 15.98 7.32 -10.96
C ASP A 33 16.64 6.27 -10.06
N TYR A 34 16.39 6.33 -8.75
CA TYR A 34 16.92 5.37 -7.77
C TYR A 34 16.01 4.15 -7.58
N ILE A 35 14.80 4.16 -8.15
CA ILE A 35 13.81 3.10 -7.98
C ILE A 35 13.87 2.15 -9.19
N PRO A 36 14.10 0.83 -8.98
CA PRO A 36 14.07 -0.13 -10.08
C PRO A 36 12.69 -0.16 -10.76
N GLN A 37 12.67 -0.37 -12.07
CA GLN A 37 11.46 -0.28 -12.90
C GLN A 37 10.32 -1.19 -12.40
N GLU A 38 10.67 -2.38 -11.89
CA GLU A 38 9.74 -3.36 -11.32
C GLU A 38 8.94 -2.82 -10.13
N PHE A 39 9.53 -1.91 -9.34
CA PHE A 39 8.91 -1.34 -8.15
C PHE A 39 8.11 -0.07 -8.41
N LYS A 40 8.29 0.58 -9.57
CA LYS A 40 7.63 1.87 -9.88
C LYS A 40 6.11 1.77 -9.88
N LYS A 41 5.56 0.68 -10.39
CA LYS A 41 4.11 0.45 -10.42
C LYS A 41 3.54 0.12 -9.03
N PRO A 42 4.05 -0.90 -8.29
CA PRO A 42 3.52 -1.23 -6.97
C PRO A 42 3.77 -0.13 -5.92
N LEU A 43 4.82 0.71 -6.08
CA LEU A 43 5.08 1.86 -5.21
C LEU A 43 4.37 3.16 -5.63
N SER A 44 3.38 3.07 -6.52
CA SER A 44 2.63 4.25 -6.98
C SER A 44 1.52 4.63 -6.00
N ILE A 45 1.13 5.91 -5.99
CA ILE A 45 -0.01 6.40 -5.19
C ILE A 45 -1.28 5.63 -5.54
N GLN A 46 -1.52 5.32 -6.82
CA GLN A 46 -2.67 4.51 -7.24
C GLN A 46 -2.65 3.11 -6.62
N PHE A 47 -1.48 2.47 -6.53
CA PHE A 47 -1.35 1.16 -5.89
C PHE A 47 -1.54 1.19 -4.38
N SER A 48 -1.17 2.28 -3.71
CA SER A 48 -1.47 2.47 -2.29
C SER A 48 -2.96 2.33 -1.99
N ALA A 49 -3.81 2.89 -2.86
CA ALA A 49 -5.26 2.82 -2.70
C ALA A 49 -5.78 1.38 -2.80
N TYR A 50 -5.22 0.56 -3.69
CA TYR A 50 -5.57 -0.86 -3.79
C TYR A 50 -5.19 -1.64 -2.52
N TYR A 51 -3.99 -1.41 -1.96
CA TYR A 51 -3.58 -2.06 -0.72
C TYR A 51 -4.45 -1.65 0.47
N LEU A 52 -4.75 -0.36 0.60
CA LEU A 52 -5.61 0.16 1.66
C LEU A 52 -7.03 -0.41 1.55
N LEU A 53 -7.61 -0.39 0.34
CA LEU A 53 -8.96 -0.89 0.10
C LEU A 53 -9.06 -2.39 0.37
N ALA A 54 -8.09 -3.18 -0.10
CA ALA A 54 -8.04 -4.61 0.18
C ALA A 54 -7.90 -4.91 1.68
N GLY A 55 -7.02 -4.17 2.38
CA GLY A 55 -6.81 -4.32 3.82
C GLY A 55 -8.06 -3.98 4.64
N LEU A 56 -8.71 -2.85 4.33
CA LEU A 56 -9.93 -2.42 5.00
C LEU A 56 -11.10 -3.38 4.77
N LEU A 57 -11.28 -3.86 3.54
CA LEU A 57 -12.32 -4.85 3.22
C LEU A 57 -12.09 -6.17 3.97
N LEU A 58 -10.84 -6.63 4.07
CA LEU A 58 -10.51 -7.85 4.80
C LEU A 58 -10.80 -7.74 6.29
N ILE A 59 -10.58 -6.56 6.88
CA ILE A 59 -10.94 -6.28 8.27
C ILE A 59 -12.47 -6.22 8.43
N LEU A 60 -13.18 -5.58 7.50
CA LEU A 60 -14.62 -5.37 7.58
C LEU A 60 -15.43 -6.66 7.41
N ILE A 61 -14.98 -7.58 6.56
CA ILE A 61 -15.70 -8.84 6.29
C ILE A 61 -15.50 -9.90 7.38
N GLN A 62 -14.72 -9.61 8.42
CA GLN A 62 -14.52 -10.56 9.52
C GLN A 62 -15.85 -10.76 10.27
N PRO A 63 -16.33 -12.01 10.46
CA PRO A 63 -17.48 -12.26 11.32
C PRO A 63 -17.10 -11.98 12.77
N THR A 64 -17.92 -11.18 13.46
CA THR A 64 -17.78 -10.84 14.89
C THR A 64 -18.01 -12.03 15.79
#